data_AF-A0A0J6Z2A3-F1
#
_entry.id   AF-A0A0J6Z2A3-F1
#
_cell.length_a   1.000
_cell.length_b   1.000
_cell.length_c   1.000
_cell.angle_alpha   90.00
_cell.angle_beta   90.00
_cell.angle_gamma   90.00
#
_symmetry.space_group_name_H-M   'P 1'
#
loop_
_entity.id
_entity.type
_entity.pdbx_description
1 polymer ?
#
loop_
_entity_poly.entity_id
_entity_poly.type
_entity_poly.pdbx_seq_one_letter_code
_entity_poly.pdbx_strand_id
1 'polypeptide(L)'
;MAGLSRTIAHSAPWRAPLTAGVTAGLAGAAMAFTGVLLLAPHDSTSPVSYEIRLASTSQDCLMTSANCLGRAGGTTHLAATSAPALRPMIGPSGWLIGDGASAAADCVGTACNGQNGGFLGGSGGNGANGGSGGRAGLYWGNGGDGGAGVAGVNGDAGGDGGDAGFFGNGGEGGAGADITNSAADNPATTSVNEGDATGGAGGAGGKGGTFVGQAGAGGKGGNATSVNGSAQGGAGGQGGLNHYAGGIGGQGGDGGNATSGTHGAAIGGKGGAGGESSVGATGGTGGKGGTATAAGDSTATGGKGGDGGSAGQSGQGGKGGAGGDAATGAGSATGGAGGHGGDSTGLTGKGGDGGNGGNATTPGTAKGGAGGIGGAGGKLGHNGANGKPGSASP
;
A
#
# COMPACT_ATOMS: atom_id res chain seq x y z
N MET A 1 -53.75 -36.66 27.60
CA MET A 1 -52.89 -37.68 28.26
C MET A 1 -51.49 -37.44 27.68
N ALA A 2 -50.52 -36.82 28.37
CA ALA A 2 -49.88 -37.19 29.64
C ALA A 2 -49.16 -38.56 29.53
N GLY A 3 -47.86 -38.72 29.82
CA GLY A 3 -46.80 -37.79 30.28
C GLY A 3 -45.44 -38.12 29.62
N LEU A 4 -44.45 -37.22 29.60
CA LEU A 4 -43.48 -36.95 30.68
C LEU A 4 -42.74 -38.20 31.21
N SER A 5 -41.48 -38.39 30.80
CA SER A 5 -40.31 -38.27 31.69
C SER A 5 -39.01 -38.66 30.97
N ARG A 6 -37.94 -37.85 31.10
CA ARG A 6 -36.56 -38.29 30.81
C ARG A 6 -35.60 -37.60 31.78
N THR A 7 -35.03 -38.40 32.68
CA THR A 7 -34.24 -37.95 33.85
C THR A 7 -32.79 -37.58 33.47
N ILE A 8 -32.12 -36.88 34.40
CA ILE A 8 -30.91 -36.07 34.24
C ILE A 8 -29.65 -36.74 34.84
N ALA A 9 -28.47 -36.38 34.28
CA ALA A 9 -27.09 -36.52 34.81
C ALA A 9 -26.49 -37.95 34.90
N HIS A 10 -25.18 -38.18 34.82
CA HIS A 10 -23.98 -37.28 34.87
C HIS A 10 -23.10 -37.48 33.59
N SER A 11 -21.89 -36.97 33.34
CA SER A 11 -20.79 -36.37 34.14
C SER A 11 -19.97 -35.33 33.31
N ALA A 12 -18.82 -34.87 33.81
CA ALA A 12 -17.89 -33.93 33.15
C ALA A 12 -16.75 -34.60 32.34
N PRO A 13 -15.94 -33.82 31.59
CA PRO A 13 -14.62 -33.53 32.15
C PRO A 13 -14.13 -32.06 32.06
N TRP A 14 -13.48 -31.64 33.16
CA TRP A 14 -12.26 -30.83 33.26
C TRP A 14 -12.09 -29.57 32.38
N ARG A 15 -12.19 -28.40 33.03
CA ARG A 15 -11.52 -27.14 32.64
C ARG A 15 -10.33 -26.90 33.56
N ALA A 16 -9.19 -26.47 33.00
CA ALA A 16 -8.07 -25.93 33.76
C ALA A 16 -7.58 -24.63 33.10
N PRO A 17 -7.72 -23.46 33.75
CA PRO A 17 -7.09 -22.22 33.31
C PRO A 17 -5.66 -22.12 33.87
N LEU A 18 -4.70 -21.70 33.05
CA LEU A 18 -3.39 -21.26 33.51
C LEU A 18 -3.34 -19.73 33.52
N THR A 19 -2.84 -19.15 34.61
CA THR A 19 -2.80 -17.72 34.86
C THR A 19 -1.38 -17.20 35.14
N ALA A 20 -1.19 -15.93 34.77
CA ALA A 20 -0.30 -14.93 35.39
C ALA A 20 1.20 -14.86 35.01
N GLY A 21 1.68 -13.61 34.98
CA GLY A 21 3.07 -13.19 34.78
C GLY A 21 3.30 -12.45 33.45
N VAL A 22 3.67 -11.16 33.39
CA VAL A 22 4.02 -10.18 34.44
C VAL A 22 3.53 -8.79 34.03
N THR A 23 2.93 -8.07 34.98
CA THR A 23 2.65 -6.62 34.88
C THR A 23 3.86 -5.82 35.36
N ALA A 24 4.31 -4.85 34.56
CA ALA A 24 5.26 -3.81 34.99
C ALA A 24 4.55 -2.45 34.95
N GLY A 25 4.21 -1.92 36.12
CA GLY A 25 3.66 -0.58 36.25
C GLY A 25 4.75 0.45 36.44
N LEU A 26 4.62 1.61 35.79
CA LEU A 26 5.37 2.81 36.15
C LEU A 26 4.48 3.67 37.06
N ALA A 27 4.73 3.58 38.36
CA ALA A 27 4.10 4.44 39.35
C ALA A 27 4.66 5.87 39.23
N GLY A 28 3.81 6.88 39.44
CA GLY A 28 4.21 8.28 39.38
C GLY A 28 5.15 8.67 40.53
N ALA A 29 6.20 9.43 40.22
CA ALA A 29 6.99 10.13 41.21
C ALA A 29 6.35 11.51 41.50
N ALA A 30 6.01 11.76 42.76
CA ALA A 30 5.47 13.05 43.19
C ALA A 30 6.58 14.11 43.27
N MET A 31 6.31 15.30 42.74
CA MET A 31 7.24 16.44 42.80
C MET A 31 7.23 17.07 44.21
N ALA A 32 8.20 16.70 45.04
CA ALA A 32 8.41 17.34 46.33
C ALA A 32 9.20 18.65 46.16
N PHE A 33 8.49 19.78 46.09
CA PHE A 33 9.11 21.10 46.14
C PHE A 33 9.76 21.35 47.51
N THR A 34 11.07 21.59 47.53
CA THR A 34 11.77 22.22 48.66
C THR A 34 12.52 23.45 48.16
N GLY A 35 11.96 24.62 48.47
CA GLY A 35 12.61 25.89 48.16
C GLY A 35 13.54 26.31 49.29
N VAL A 36 14.77 26.67 48.96
CA VAL A 36 15.65 27.48 49.83
C VAL A 36 16.02 28.73 49.05
N LEU A 37 15.55 29.86 49.55
CA LEU A 37 15.81 31.20 49.01
C LEU A 37 16.96 31.82 49.80
N LEU A 38 18.09 32.09 49.15
CA LEU A 38 19.18 32.91 49.70
C LEU A 38 19.56 33.97 48.67
N LEU A 39 19.53 35.23 49.08
CA LEU A 39 19.78 36.40 48.23
C LEU A 39 21.22 36.91 48.35
N ALA A 40 21.62 37.57 47.25
CA ALA A 40 22.62 38.65 47.16
C ALA A 40 24.12 38.29 47.10
N PRO A 41 24.96 39.18 46.52
CA PRO A 41 24.65 40.32 45.65
C PRO A 41 25.19 40.15 44.22
N HIS A 42 24.80 41.06 43.32
CA HIS A 42 25.35 41.18 41.98
C HIS A 42 26.61 42.06 42.01
N ASP A 43 27.68 41.66 41.31
CA ASP A 43 28.53 42.61 40.57
C ASP A 43 29.52 41.93 39.62
N SER A 44 29.98 42.70 38.62
CA SER A 44 31.07 42.41 37.67
C SER A 44 30.81 41.36 36.56
N THR A 45 30.65 41.88 35.34
CA THR A 45 30.58 41.13 34.08
C THR A 45 31.96 40.61 33.63
N SER A 46 32.02 39.35 33.20
CA SER A 46 33.10 38.80 32.36
C SER A 46 32.58 37.58 31.58
N PRO A 47 32.96 37.38 30.31
CA PRO A 47 32.43 36.29 29.50
C PRO A 47 32.99 34.94 29.96
N VAL A 48 32.11 34.08 30.47
CA VAL A 48 32.49 32.71 30.86
C VAL A 48 32.60 31.84 29.61
N SER A 49 33.82 31.55 29.18
CA SER A 49 34.08 30.48 28.22
C SER A 49 33.85 29.13 28.87
N TYR A 50 32.92 28.33 28.34
CA TYR A 50 32.70 26.96 28.78
C TYR A 50 33.56 26.01 27.93
N GLU A 51 34.48 25.27 28.57
CA GLU A 51 35.13 24.13 27.93
C GLU A 51 34.26 22.89 28.16
N ILE A 52 33.54 22.41 27.14
CA ILE A 52 32.76 21.18 27.28
C ILE A 52 33.70 19.97 27.25
N ARG A 53 34.22 19.61 28.43
CA ARG A 53 34.74 18.25 28.66
C ARG A 53 33.59 17.25 28.57
N LEU A 54 33.46 16.58 27.43
CA LEU A 54 32.65 15.38 27.32
C LEU A 54 33.19 14.33 28.29
N ALA A 55 32.42 14.03 29.34
CA ALA A 55 32.74 12.94 30.25
C ALA A 55 32.57 11.62 29.50
N SER A 56 33.67 10.91 29.27
CA SER A 56 33.62 9.52 28.82
C SER A 56 33.18 8.64 29.99
N THR A 57 31.87 8.44 30.13
CA THR A 57 31.32 7.32 30.89
C THR A 57 31.18 6.14 29.94
N SER A 58 32.03 5.14 30.13
CA SER A 58 31.96 3.88 29.42
C SER A 58 30.61 3.18 29.64
N GLN A 59 30.00 2.75 28.54
CA GLN A 59 28.74 1.98 28.43
C GLN A 59 27.44 2.77 28.66
N ASP A 60 26.60 2.84 27.60
CA ASP A 60 25.32 2.12 27.51
C ASP A 60 24.68 2.26 26.10
N CYS A 61 23.89 1.27 25.65
CA CYS A 61 23.17 1.33 24.35
C CYS A 61 22.18 2.52 24.37
N LEU A 62 22.34 3.48 23.46
CA LEU A 62 21.36 4.56 23.30
C LEU A 62 20.07 4.04 22.64
N MET A 63 18.92 4.38 23.21
CA MET A 63 17.58 3.98 22.75
C MET A 63 17.17 4.63 21.42
N THR A 64 17.83 4.27 20.31
CA THR A 64 17.44 4.67 18.94
C THR A 64 17.98 3.78 17.81
N SER A 65 18.78 2.74 18.07
CA SER A 65 19.34 1.87 17.03
C SER A 65 18.77 0.45 17.07
N ALA A 66 18.14 0.02 15.98
CA ALA A 66 17.51 -1.31 15.84
C ALA A 66 18.50 -2.49 15.69
N ASN A 67 19.69 -2.42 16.31
CA ASN A 67 20.74 -3.42 16.12
C ASN A 67 21.59 -3.76 17.38
N CYS A 68 21.10 -3.49 18.61
CA CYS A 68 21.72 -4.04 19.85
C CYS A 68 21.42 -5.57 20.03
N LEU A 69 21.41 -6.36 18.94
CA LEU A 69 21.24 -7.83 18.92
C LEU A 69 22.04 -8.44 17.74
N GLY A 70 23.33 -8.75 17.93
CA GLY A 70 24.15 -9.32 16.85
C GLY A 70 25.60 -9.63 17.24
N ARG A 71 25.83 -10.90 17.63
CA ARG A 71 27.10 -11.58 17.95
C ARG A 71 28.37 -11.09 17.23
N ALA A 72 29.47 -11.01 17.98
CA ALA A 72 30.78 -10.51 17.52
C ALA A 72 31.54 -11.41 16.51
N GLY A 73 32.34 -10.76 15.65
CA GLY A 73 33.51 -11.36 14.98
C GLY A 73 33.69 -10.99 13.49
N GLY A 74 34.65 -10.10 13.16
CA GLY A 74 35.10 -9.91 11.77
C GLY A 74 35.68 -8.53 11.43
N THR A 75 37.01 -8.47 11.22
CA THR A 75 37.79 -7.49 10.43
C THR A 75 37.30 -6.03 10.28
N THR A 76 38.09 -5.11 10.82
CA THR A 76 37.93 -3.66 10.68
C THR A 76 38.15 -3.15 9.24
N HIS A 77 37.07 -2.83 8.54
CA HIS A 77 37.11 -1.73 7.58
C HIS A 77 37.07 -0.41 8.36
N LEU A 78 37.96 0.53 8.08
CA LEU A 78 37.80 1.92 8.53
C LEU A 78 36.66 2.55 7.75
N ALA A 79 35.43 2.27 8.17
CA ALA A 79 34.30 3.09 7.79
C ALA A 79 34.58 4.51 8.30
N ALA A 80 34.59 5.49 7.39
CA ALA A 80 34.57 6.88 7.80
C ALA A 80 33.32 7.07 8.64
N THR A 81 33.48 7.31 9.94
CA THR A 81 32.37 7.66 10.82
C THR A 81 31.92 9.05 10.43
N SER A 82 31.03 9.13 9.43
CA SER A 82 30.21 10.31 9.22
C SER A 82 29.54 10.62 10.54
N ALA A 83 29.92 11.72 11.18
CA ALA A 83 29.12 12.27 12.26
C ALA A 83 27.66 12.33 11.76
N PRO A 84 26.65 11.98 12.58
CA PRO A 84 25.27 12.10 12.15
C PRO A 84 25.05 13.56 11.75
N ALA A 85 24.93 13.80 10.44
CA ALA A 85 24.73 15.14 9.91
C ALA A 85 23.37 15.57 10.44
N LEU A 86 23.38 16.39 11.49
CA LEU A 86 22.18 16.95 12.07
C LEU A 86 21.45 17.66 10.93
N ARG A 87 20.29 17.12 10.54
CA ARG A 87 19.42 17.73 9.53
C ARG A 87 19.30 19.22 9.89
N PRO A 88 19.47 20.16 8.94
CA PRO A 88 19.33 21.56 9.26
C PRO A 88 17.93 21.82 9.84
N MET A 89 17.77 22.84 10.68
CA MET A 89 16.42 23.18 11.16
C MET A 89 15.55 23.65 10.00
N ILE A 90 16.11 24.50 9.13
CA ILE A 90 15.47 25.04 7.93
C ILE A 90 16.41 24.82 6.73
N GLY A 91 15.87 24.34 5.62
CA GLY A 91 16.61 24.16 4.35
C GLY A 91 16.37 22.79 3.71
N PRO A 92 17.11 22.42 2.65
CA PRO A 92 17.00 21.08 2.03
C PRO A 92 17.24 19.98 3.06
N SER A 93 16.38 18.95 3.07
CA SER A 93 16.32 17.91 4.10
C SER A 93 16.20 18.48 5.53
N GLY A 94 15.59 19.66 5.70
CA GLY A 94 15.39 20.27 7.02
C GLY A 94 14.42 19.47 7.89
N TRP A 95 14.60 19.43 9.20
CA TRP A 95 13.71 18.67 10.10
C TRP A 95 12.48 19.47 10.55
N LEU A 96 12.56 20.80 10.60
CA LEU A 96 11.43 21.66 10.97
C LEU A 96 10.74 22.22 9.72
N ILE A 97 11.50 22.78 8.78
CA ILE A 97 11.00 23.27 7.48
C ILE A 97 11.99 22.86 6.39
N GLY A 98 11.54 22.13 5.38
CA GLY A 98 12.39 21.70 4.27
C GLY A 98 11.84 20.51 3.51
N ASP A 99 12.11 20.44 2.21
CA ASP A 99 11.75 19.25 1.42
C ASP A 99 12.66 18.07 1.80
N GLY A 100 12.09 16.87 1.87
CA GLY A 100 12.85 15.64 2.03
C GLY A 100 13.60 15.28 0.75
N ALA A 101 14.84 14.80 0.87
CA ALA A 101 15.55 14.29 -0.29
C ALA A 101 14.90 13.02 -0.85
N SER A 102 14.77 12.95 -2.18
CA SER A 102 14.43 11.70 -2.88
C SER A 102 15.52 10.65 -2.68
N ALA A 103 15.14 9.39 -2.78
CA ALA A 103 16.08 8.27 -2.81
C ALA A 103 17.00 8.33 -4.05
N ALA A 104 18.21 7.82 -3.90
CA ALA A 104 19.13 7.66 -5.03
C ALA A 104 18.70 6.49 -5.93
N ALA A 105 18.96 6.57 -7.24
CA ALA A 105 18.54 5.54 -8.19
C ALA A 105 19.30 4.20 -8.01
N ASP A 106 20.48 4.22 -7.40
CA ASP A 106 21.31 3.07 -7.06
C ASP A 106 21.13 2.58 -5.61
N CYS A 107 20.08 3.05 -4.93
CA CYS A 107 19.71 2.61 -3.59
C CYS A 107 19.45 1.10 -3.51
N VAL A 108 19.62 0.55 -2.30
CA VAL A 108 19.19 -0.81 -1.95
C VAL A 108 18.48 -0.82 -0.59
N GLY A 109 17.48 -1.68 -0.45
CA GLY A 109 16.70 -1.82 0.78
C GLY A 109 16.04 -0.52 1.22
N THR A 110 16.09 -0.20 2.52
CA THR A 110 15.39 0.96 3.10
C THR A 110 15.95 2.33 2.68
N ALA A 111 17.16 2.38 2.10
CA ALA A 111 17.71 3.61 1.52
C ALA A 111 16.95 4.06 0.25
N CYS A 112 16.10 3.19 -0.29
CA CYS A 112 15.22 3.48 -1.42
C CYS A 112 13.95 4.27 -1.07
N ASN A 113 13.70 4.50 0.21
CA ASN A 113 12.57 5.32 0.64
C ASN A 113 12.95 6.81 0.55
N GLY A 114 12.06 7.61 -0.04
CA GLY A 114 12.18 9.06 -0.03
C GLY A 114 12.07 9.61 1.40
N GLN A 115 12.86 10.63 1.72
CA GLN A 115 12.84 11.22 3.06
C GLN A 115 11.56 12.04 3.28
N ASN A 116 11.07 12.07 4.51
CA ASN A 116 9.99 12.97 4.90
C ASN A 116 10.47 14.44 4.88
N GLY A 117 9.56 15.33 4.48
CA GLY A 117 9.70 16.77 4.65
C GLY A 117 9.81 17.19 6.12
N GLY A 118 10.09 18.47 6.34
CA GLY A 118 10.18 19.08 7.67
C GLY A 118 8.83 19.05 8.40
N PHE A 119 8.86 18.92 9.72
CA PHE A 119 7.67 18.74 10.56
C PHE A 119 6.57 19.78 10.32
N LEU A 120 6.91 21.06 10.15
CA LEU A 120 5.95 22.12 9.86
C LEU A 120 5.62 22.22 8.37
N GLY A 121 6.59 22.00 7.49
CA GLY A 121 6.36 22.14 6.05
C GLY A 121 7.54 21.72 5.18
N GLY A 122 7.22 21.44 3.93
CA GLY A 122 8.11 20.85 2.92
C GLY A 122 7.50 19.58 2.35
N SER A 123 7.82 19.28 1.10
CA SER A 123 7.36 18.07 0.42
C SER A 123 8.17 16.85 0.85
N GLY A 124 7.60 15.67 0.72
CA GLY A 124 8.37 14.43 0.81
C GLY A 124 9.23 14.22 -0.44
N GLY A 125 10.36 13.56 -0.29
CA GLY A 125 11.17 13.08 -1.42
C GLY A 125 10.55 11.84 -2.06
N ASN A 126 10.86 11.58 -3.33
CA ASN A 126 10.37 10.40 -4.03
C ASN A 126 11.18 9.15 -3.63
N GLY A 127 10.54 7.98 -3.64
CA GLY A 127 11.22 6.69 -3.55
C GLY A 127 11.83 6.26 -4.89
N ALA A 128 12.65 5.21 -4.85
CA ALA A 128 13.25 4.55 -6.01
C ALA A 128 13.18 3.03 -5.82
N ASN A 129 13.33 2.21 -6.87
CA ASN A 129 13.47 0.74 -6.79
C ASN A 129 12.48 0.04 -5.81
N GLY A 130 11.19 0.38 -5.88
CA GLY A 130 10.14 -0.16 -4.99
C GLY A 130 10.05 0.45 -3.58
N GLY A 131 10.91 1.42 -3.24
CA GLY A 131 10.84 2.15 -1.98
C GLY A 131 9.74 3.21 -1.96
N SER A 132 9.17 3.47 -0.78
CA SER A 132 8.06 4.41 -0.58
C SER A 132 8.48 5.87 -0.78
N GLY A 133 7.54 6.70 -1.21
CA GLY A 133 7.65 8.15 -1.15
C GLY A 133 7.58 8.69 0.28
N GLY A 134 8.31 9.78 0.52
CA GLY A 134 8.30 10.48 1.80
C GLY A 134 7.00 11.25 2.04
N ARG A 135 6.65 11.46 3.30
CA ARG A 135 5.49 12.29 3.68
C ARG A 135 5.82 13.77 3.65
N ALA A 136 4.81 14.59 3.37
CA ALA A 136 4.89 16.04 3.52
C ALA A 136 4.97 16.48 4.99
N GLY A 137 5.35 17.75 5.19
CA GLY A 137 5.19 18.45 6.46
C GLY A 137 3.73 18.76 6.81
N LEU A 138 3.48 19.04 8.09
CA LEU A 138 2.13 19.15 8.64
C LEU A 138 1.27 20.23 7.97
N TYR A 139 1.81 21.43 7.74
CA TYR A 139 1.01 22.54 7.22
C TYR A 139 0.99 22.56 5.69
N TRP A 140 2.14 22.46 5.02
CA TRP A 140 2.21 22.48 3.56
C TRP A 140 3.27 21.54 2.99
N GLY A 141 2.97 20.97 1.83
CA GLY A 141 3.88 20.14 1.04
C GLY A 141 3.15 18.99 0.36
N ASN A 142 3.71 18.48 -0.72
CA ASN A 142 3.19 17.28 -1.36
C ASN A 142 3.85 16.04 -0.77
N GLY A 143 3.14 14.91 -0.73
CA GLY A 143 3.80 13.62 -0.57
C GLY A 143 4.68 13.32 -1.78
N GLY A 144 5.82 12.67 -1.55
CA GLY A 144 6.67 12.18 -2.64
C GLY A 144 6.08 10.93 -3.29
N ASP A 145 6.42 10.68 -4.54
CA ASP A 145 5.94 9.49 -5.26
C ASP A 145 6.69 8.23 -4.82
N GLY A 146 6.02 7.09 -4.90
CA GLY A 146 6.63 5.78 -4.68
C GLY A 146 7.50 5.35 -5.87
N GLY A 147 8.63 4.72 -5.58
CA GLY A 147 9.55 4.22 -6.60
C GLY A 147 8.96 3.04 -7.36
N ALA A 148 9.15 2.99 -8.69
CA ALA A 148 8.80 1.82 -9.47
C ALA A 148 9.62 0.59 -9.01
N GLY A 149 8.97 -0.57 -8.96
CA GLY A 149 9.58 -1.85 -8.60
C GLY A 149 10.59 -2.30 -9.65
N VAL A 150 11.62 -3.04 -9.19
CA VAL A 150 12.69 -3.58 -10.04
C VAL A 150 12.82 -5.07 -9.78
N ALA A 151 12.96 -5.86 -10.84
CA ALA A 151 13.06 -7.31 -10.76
C ALA A 151 14.19 -7.77 -9.81
N GLY A 152 13.87 -8.62 -8.83
CA GLY A 152 14.78 -9.10 -7.80
C GLY A 152 15.08 -8.10 -6.67
N VAL A 153 14.48 -6.91 -6.67
CA VAL A 153 14.71 -5.85 -5.67
C VAL A 153 13.42 -5.58 -4.90
N ASN A 154 13.51 -5.51 -3.56
CA ASN A 154 12.41 -5.16 -2.66
C ASN A 154 11.11 -5.99 -2.87
N GLY A 155 11.22 -7.21 -3.40
CA GLY A 155 10.08 -8.08 -3.68
C GLY A 155 9.27 -7.66 -4.92
N ASP A 156 9.93 -7.04 -5.90
CA ASP A 156 9.41 -6.66 -7.22
C ASP A 156 8.31 -5.57 -7.20
N ALA A 157 7.79 -5.24 -6.02
CA ALA A 157 6.70 -4.27 -5.84
C ALA A 157 7.13 -2.82 -6.09
N GLY A 158 6.19 -2.01 -6.56
CA GLY A 158 6.30 -0.55 -6.53
C GLY A 158 6.02 -0.02 -5.12
N GLY A 159 6.69 1.05 -4.74
CA GLY A 159 6.55 1.67 -3.43
C GLY A 159 5.27 2.48 -3.29
N ASP A 160 4.76 2.62 -2.07
CA ASP A 160 3.62 3.50 -1.79
C ASP A 160 3.99 4.99 -1.95
N GLY A 161 3.04 5.80 -2.42
CA GLY A 161 3.14 7.25 -2.43
C GLY A 161 2.95 7.87 -1.04
N GLY A 162 3.59 9.02 -0.81
CA GLY A 162 3.58 9.72 0.47
C GLY A 162 2.27 10.46 0.74
N ASP A 163 1.88 10.51 2.02
CA ASP A 163 0.75 11.34 2.47
C ASP A 163 1.12 12.84 2.48
N ALA A 164 0.17 13.69 2.08
CA ALA A 164 0.22 15.13 2.31
C ALA A 164 -0.22 15.52 3.73
N GLY A 165 0.06 16.78 4.12
CA GLY A 165 -0.37 17.36 5.39
C GLY A 165 -1.75 18.03 5.31
N PHE A 166 -1.83 19.27 5.79
CA PHE A 166 -3.05 20.09 5.73
C PHE A 166 -3.30 20.67 4.34
N PHE A 167 -2.24 21.09 3.62
CA PHE A 167 -2.31 21.61 2.27
C PHE A 167 -1.27 20.91 1.36
N GLY A 168 -1.73 20.29 0.27
CA GLY A 168 -0.87 19.63 -0.72
C GLY A 168 -1.46 18.32 -1.25
N ASN A 169 -0.83 17.76 -2.29
CA ASN A 169 -1.27 16.52 -2.93
C ASN A 169 -0.55 15.30 -2.36
N GLY A 170 -1.24 14.17 -2.26
CA GLY A 170 -0.59 12.89 -1.99
C GLY A 170 0.22 12.42 -3.21
N GLY A 171 1.35 11.75 -2.97
CA GLY A 171 2.20 11.21 -4.04
C GLY A 171 1.59 9.99 -4.71
N GLU A 172 1.96 9.71 -5.95
CA GLU A 172 1.50 8.52 -6.68
C GLU A 172 2.20 7.25 -6.19
N GLY A 173 1.53 6.10 -6.26
CA GLY A 173 2.12 4.80 -6.01
C GLY A 173 2.96 4.32 -7.19
N GLY A 174 4.12 3.74 -6.93
CA GLY A 174 5.01 3.20 -7.95
C GLY A 174 4.41 1.98 -8.65
N ALA A 175 4.70 1.81 -9.94
CA ALA A 175 4.33 0.58 -10.66
C ALA A 175 5.17 -0.62 -10.19
N GLY A 176 4.59 -1.82 -10.17
CA GLY A 176 5.33 -3.07 -9.91
C GLY A 176 6.15 -3.52 -11.11
N ALA A 177 7.20 -4.33 -10.86
CA ALA A 177 8.12 -4.79 -11.89
C ALA A 177 7.49 -5.79 -12.87
N ASP A 178 7.79 -5.62 -14.16
CA ASP A 178 7.51 -6.61 -15.20
C ASP A 178 8.48 -7.80 -15.08
N ILE A 179 7.97 -9.02 -14.92
CA ILE A 179 8.76 -10.24 -14.79
C ILE A 179 8.58 -11.13 -16.03
N THR A 180 9.69 -11.53 -16.62
CA THR A 180 9.72 -12.53 -17.70
C THR A 180 10.61 -13.70 -17.28
N ASN A 181 10.05 -14.91 -17.28
CA ASN A 181 10.76 -16.14 -16.99
C ASN A 181 10.77 -17.08 -18.21
N SER A 182 11.96 -17.61 -18.51
CA SER A 182 12.20 -18.56 -19.60
C SER A 182 13.02 -19.78 -19.14
N ALA A 183 13.27 -19.92 -17.84
CA ALA A 183 13.88 -21.12 -17.28
C ALA A 183 12.96 -22.33 -17.50
N ALA A 184 13.56 -23.50 -17.66
CA ALA A 184 12.83 -24.76 -17.67
C ALA A 184 12.56 -25.19 -16.22
N ASP A 185 11.37 -25.70 -15.95
CA ASP A 185 11.04 -26.33 -14.66
C ASP A 185 11.95 -27.55 -14.44
N ASN A 186 12.59 -27.65 -13.28
CA ASN A 186 13.55 -28.71 -13.00
C ASN A 186 12.85 -29.86 -12.24
N PRO A 187 12.76 -31.08 -12.81
CA PRO A 187 12.01 -32.17 -12.19
C PRO A 187 12.61 -32.67 -10.86
N ALA A 188 13.80 -32.20 -10.46
CA ALA A 188 14.40 -32.49 -9.16
C ALA A 188 13.93 -31.54 -8.03
N THR A 189 13.30 -30.39 -8.35
CA THR A 189 12.95 -29.31 -7.40
C THR A 189 11.45 -29.25 -7.15
N THR A 190 10.88 -30.31 -6.56
CA THR A 190 9.42 -30.49 -6.37
C THR A 190 8.67 -29.47 -5.49
N SER A 191 9.34 -28.40 -5.03
CA SER A 191 8.79 -27.37 -4.12
C SER A 191 8.88 -25.95 -4.69
N VAL A 192 9.47 -25.76 -5.86
CA VAL A 192 9.55 -24.48 -6.59
C VAL A 192 9.45 -24.81 -8.07
N ASN A 193 8.51 -24.18 -8.78
CA ASN A 193 8.45 -24.29 -10.23
C ASN A 193 9.36 -23.21 -10.81
N GLU A 194 10.56 -23.57 -11.25
CA GLU A 194 11.52 -22.60 -11.78
C GLU A 194 11.05 -21.90 -13.05
N GLY A 195 9.99 -22.39 -13.71
CA GLY A 195 9.38 -21.76 -14.87
C GLY A 195 8.39 -20.62 -14.55
N ASP A 196 7.86 -20.52 -13.33
CA ASP A 196 6.78 -19.57 -13.02
C ASP A 196 7.24 -18.10 -13.05
N ALA A 197 6.34 -17.20 -13.45
CA ALA A 197 6.57 -15.75 -13.46
C ALA A 197 5.46 -15.02 -12.68
N THR A 198 5.84 -14.15 -11.75
CA THR A 198 4.89 -13.33 -10.97
C THR A 198 5.30 -11.87 -11.07
N GLY A 199 4.45 -11.02 -11.64
CA GLY A 199 4.69 -9.59 -11.75
C GLY A 199 4.54 -8.88 -10.40
N GLY A 200 5.34 -7.83 -10.18
CA GLY A 200 5.32 -7.08 -8.92
C GLY A 200 3.99 -6.37 -8.68
N ALA A 201 3.58 -6.21 -7.42
CA ALA A 201 2.41 -5.39 -7.08
C ALA A 201 2.70 -3.89 -7.29
N GLY A 202 1.70 -3.10 -7.69
CA GLY A 202 1.78 -1.65 -7.66
C GLY A 202 1.55 -1.09 -6.25
N GLY A 203 2.27 -0.03 -5.88
CA GLY A 203 2.15 0.63 -4.58
C GLY A 203 0.87 1.45 -4.45
N ALA A 204 0.41 1.69 -3.23
CA ALA A 204 -0.76 2.53 -2.98
C ALA A 204 -0.47 4.02 -3.21
N GLY A 205 -1.48 4.79 -3.59
CA GLY A 205 -1.41 6.25 -3.68
C GLY A 205 -1.50 6.91 -2.29
N GLY A 206 -0.77 8.00 -2.11
CA GLY A 206 -0.75 8.78 -0.88
C GLY A 206 -2.01 9.63 -0.67
N LYS A 207 -2.34 9.95 0.59
CA LYS A 207 -3.52 10.77 0.92
C LYS A 207 -3.34 12.23 0.51
N GLY A 208 -4.42 12.81 -0.01
CA GLY A 208 -4.51 14.24 -0.30
C GLY A 208 -4.66 15.09 0.97
N GLY A 209 -4.26 16.36 0.87
CA GLY A 209 -4.26 17.30 1.99
C GLY A 209 -5.64 17.51 2.61
N THR A 210 -5.66 17.77 3.92
CA THR A 210 -6.92 17.85 4.70
C THR A 210 -7.86 18.98 4.24
N PHE A 211 -7.31 20.16 3.93
CA PHE A 211 -8.11 21.34 3.58
C PHE A 211 -8.06 21.71 2.10
N VAL A 212 -6.95 21.42 1.41
CA VAL A 212 -6.82 21.49 -0.06
C VAL A 212 -5.79 20.46 -0.49
N GLY A 213 -6.14 19.63 -1.48
CA GLY A 213 -5.26 18.62 -2.03
C GLY A 213 -6.01 17.59 -2.85
N GLN A 214 -5.32 16.94 -3.79
CA GLN A 214 -5.78 15.71 -4.43
C GLN A 214 -5.04 14.52 -3.83
N ALA A 215 -5.68 13.35 -3.84
CA ALA A 215 -5.03 12.12 -3.43
C ALA A 215 -4.29 11.48 -4.61
N GLY A 216 -3.18 10.81 -4.34
CA GLY A 216 -2.37 10.15 -5.36
C GLY A 216 -3.07 8.91 -5.94
N ALA A 217 -2.78 8.59 -7.19
CA ALA A 217 -3.21 7.34 -7.80
C ALA A 217 -2.41 6.15 -7.27
N GLY A 218 -3.00 4.96 -7.25
CA GLY A 218 -2.30 3.70 -7.02
C GLY A 218 -1.53 3.27 -8.27
N GLY A 219 -0.34 2.71 -8.05
CA GLY A 219 0.54 2.24 -9.12
C GLY A 219 -0.01 1.01 -9.85
N LYS A 220 0.37 0.86 -11.12
CA LYS A 220 0.00 -0.33 -11.91
C LYS A 220 0.71 -1.58 -11.39
N GLY A 221 0.03 -2.73 -11.39
CA GLY A 221 0.69 -4.03 -11.24
C GLY A 221 1.58 -4.37 -12.44
N GLY A 222 2.75 -4.96 -12.16
CA GLY A 222 3.69 -5.44 -13.16
C GLY A 222 3.15 -6.66 -13.92
N ASN A 223 3.47 -6.76 -15.20
CA ASN A 223 3.09 -7.87 -16.05
C ASN A 223 3.95 -9.11 -15.77
N ALA A 224 3.44 -10.29 -16.07
CA ALA A 224 4.16 -11.56 -16.01
C ALA A 224 4.15 -12.27 -17.35
N THR A 225 5.31 -12.77 -17.78
CA THR A 225 5.44 -13.67 -18.94
C THR A 225 6.23 -14.91 -18.53
N SER A 226 5.66 -16.10 -18.74
CA SER A 226 6.35 -17.38 -18.54
C SER A 226 6.31 -18.22 -19.81
N VAL A 227 7.46 -18.79 -20.19
CA VAL A 227 7.56 -19.69 -21.35
C VAL A 227 7.24 -21.14 -20.98
N ASN A 228 7.68 -21.61 -19.82
CA ASN A 228 7.62 -23.04 -19.43
C ASN A 228 6.74 -23.32 -18.20
N GLY A 229 6.21 -22.28 -17.56
CA GLY A 229 5.37 -22.37 -16.37
C GLY A 229 4.16 -21.43 -16.45
N SER A 230 3.59 -21.13 -15.30
CA SER A 230 2.47 -20.23 -15.11
C SER A 230 2.92 -18.78 -15.03
N ALA A 231 2.02 -17.86 -15.39
CA ALA A 231 2.23 -16.43 -15.28
C ALA A 231 1.13 -15.81 -14.42
N GLN A 232 1.51 -14.99 -13.44
CA GLN A 232 0.58 -14.22 -12.61
C GLN A 232 0.93 -12.73 -12.67
N GLY A 233 0.05 -11.92 -13.24
CA GLY A 233 0.21 -10.47 -13.24
C GLY A 233 0.06 -9.89 -11.83
N GLY A 234 0.86 -8.88 -11.50
CA GLY A 234 0.82 -8.21 -10.21
C GLY A 234 -0.49 -7.45 -9.98
N ALA A 235 -0.90 -7.30 -8.72
CA ALA A 235 -2.07 -6.48 -8.40
C ALA A 235 -1.76 -4.99 -8.57
N GLY A 236 -2.75 -4.21 -9.02
CA GLY A 236 -2.69 -2.76 -8.98
C GLY A 236 -2.87 -2.20 -7.56
N GLY A 237 -2.19 -1.10 -7.27
CA GLY A 237 -2.24 -0.42 -5.98
C GLY A 237 -3.55 0.33 -5.74
N GLN A 238 -3.91 0.54 -4.47
CA GLN A 238 -5.10 1.30 -4.11
C GLN A 238 -4.89 2.80 -4.33
N GLY A 239 -5.94 3.51 -4.75
CA GLY A 239 -5.92 4.97 -4.81
C GLY A 239 -5.93 5.60 -3.43
N GLY A 240 -5.25 6.74 -3.26
CA GLY A 240 -5.17 7.45 -1.99
C GLY A 240 -6.51 8.05 -1.55
N LEU A 241 -6.69 8.24 -0.24
CA LEU A 241 -7.89 8.85 0.31
C LEU A 241 -7.87 10.38 0.17
N ASN A 242 -9.01 10.95 -0.24
CA ASN A 242 -9.22 12.39 -0.33
C ASN A 242 -10.01 12.93 0.88
N HIS A 243 -9.41 13.90 1.58
CA HIS A 243 -10.05 14.63 2.67
C HIS A 243 -10.71 15.95 2.24
N TYR A 244 -10.31 16.51 1.10
CA TYR A 244 -10.75 17.83 0.65
C TYR A 244 -12.12 17.80 -0.04
N ALA A 245 -13.01 18.73 0.33
CA ALA A 245 -14.39 18.72 -0.14
C ALA A 245 -14.60 19.05 -1.63
N GLY A 246 -13.59 19.63 -2.29
CA GLY A 246 -13.56 19.81 -3.75
C GLY A 246 -12.65 18.82 -4.49
N GLY A 247 -12.09 17.83 -3.78
CA GLY A 247 -11.15 16.87 -4.33
C GLY A 247 -11.80 15.69 -5.05
N ILE A 248 -10.97 14.71 -5.40
CA ILE A 248 -11.38 13.39 -5.88
C ILE A 248 -10.47 12.38 -5.17
N GLY A 249 -11.02 11.24 -4.75
CA GLY A 249 -10.22 10.10 -4.28
C GLY A 249 -9.28 9.59 -5.39
N GLY A 250 -8.12 9.07 -5.01
CA GLY A 250 -7.12 8.59 -5.95
C GLY A 250 -7.67 7.47 -6.83
N GLN A 251 -7.22 7.35 -8.07
CA GLN A 251 -7.60 6.21 -8.92
C GLN A 251 -6.86 4.96 -8.45
N GLY A 252 -7.53 3.80 -8.47
CA GLY A 252 -6.87 2.51 -8.28
C GLY A 252 -6.05 2.15 -9.52
N GLY A 253 -4.87 1.55 -9.32
CA GLY A 253 -4.00 1.13 -10.42
C GLY A 253 -4.56 -0.07 -11.18
N ASP A 254 -4.32 -0.14 -12.49
CA ASP A 254 -4.65 -1.33 -13.28
C ASP A 254 -3.79 -2.53 -12.84
N GLY A 255 -4.35 -3.74 -12.90
CA GLY A 255 -3.62 -4.99 -12.70
C GLY A 255 -2.65 -5.29 -13.85
N GLY A 256 -1.58 -6.03 -13.55
CA GLY A 256 -0.62 -6.50 -14.54
C GLY A 256 -1.19 -7.63 -15.42
N ASN A 257 -0.77 -7.69 -16.67
CA ASN A 257 -1.18 -8.76 -17.58
C ASN A 257 -0.38 -10.04 -17.33
N ALA A 258 -0.92 -11.20 -17.70
CA ALA A 258 -0.24 -12.49 -17.61
C ALA A 258 -0.21 -13.21 -18.97
N THR A 259 0.96 -13.70 -19.37
CA THR A 259 1.16 -14.51 -20.57
C THR A 259 1.88 -15.80 -20.21
N SER A 260 1.26 -16.97 -20.39
CA SER A 260 1.88 -18.27 -20.15
C SER A 260 2.02 -19.10 -21.42
N GLY A 261 3.06 -19.93 -21.45
CA GLY A 261 3.31 -20.90 -22.52
C GLY A 261 2.38 -22.12 -22.46
N THR A 262 2.84 -23.24 -23.05
CA THR A 262 1.99 -24.41 -23.33
C THR A 262 1.69 -25.31 -22.14
N HIS A 263 2.29 -25.07 -20.97
CA HIS A 263 2.23 -25.96 -19.80
C HIS A 263 1.86 -25.27 -18.48
N GLY A 264 1.41 -24.02 -18.51
CA GLY A 264 1.10 -23.26 -17.29
C GLY A 264 -0.06 -22.30 -17.43
N ALA A 265 -0.66 -21.91 -16.30
CA ALA A 265 -1.83 -21.04 -16.28
C ALA A 265 -1.45 -19.56 -16.41
N ALA A 266 -2.26 -18.77 -17.11
CA ALA A 266 -2.16 -17.31 -17.11
C ALA A 266 -3.23 -16.73 -16.18
N ILE A 267 -2.82 -15.92 -15.20
CA ILE A 267 -3.72 -15.28 -14.22
C ILE A 267 -3.45 -13.77 -14.22
N GLY A 268 -4.38 -13.00 -14.80
CA GLY A 268 -4.29 -11.54 -14.82
C GLY A 268 -4.36 -10.95 -13.42
N GLY A 269 -3.56 -9.91 -13.16
CA GLY A 269 -3.53 -9.21 -11.89
C GLY A 269 -4.84 -8.49 -11.59
N LYS A 270 -5.20 -8.38 -10.31
CA LYS A 270 -6.40 -7.63 -9.89
C LYS A 270 -6.16 -6.13 -10.04
N GLY A 271 -7.18 -5.39 -10.46
CA GLY A 271 -7.17 -3.93 -10.36
C GLY A 271 -7.26 -3.46 -8.91
N GLY A 272 -6.58 -2.37 -8.60
CA GLY A 272 -6.61 -1.73 -7.29
C GLY A 272 -7.94 -1.00 -7.04
N ALA A 273 -8.34 -0.89 -5.78
CA ALA A 273 -9.54 -0.14 -5.40
C ALA A 273 -9.33 1.37 -5.60
N GLY A 274 -10.39 2.09 -5.98
CA GLY A 274 -10.41 3.54 -5.99
C GLY A 274 -10.42 4.11 -4.57
N GLY A 275 -9.72 5.22 -4.36
CA GLY A 275 -9.61 5.88 -3.07
C GLY A 275 -10.92 6.53 -2.63
N GLU A 276 -11.19 6.51 -1.33
CA GLU A 276 -12.40 7.11 -0.75
C GLU A 276 -12.33 8.64 -0.73
N SER A 277 -13.50 9.27 -0.59
CA SER A 277 -13.67 10.72 -0.47
C SER A 277 -14.63 11.10 0.66
N SER A 278 -14.20 12.00 1.55
CA SER A 278 -14.84 12.23 2.86
C SER A 278 -16.12 13.08 2.84
N VAL A 279 -16.16 14.19 2.10
CA VAL A 279 -17.20 15.24 2.23
C VAL A 279 -17.46 15.92 0.89
N GLY A 280 -18.53 15.58 0.18
CA GLY A 280 -19.01 16.32 -1.01
C GLY A 280 -18.21 16.10 -2.30
N ALA A 281 -17.00 15.56 -2.18
CA ALA A 281 -16.08 15.22 -3.25
C ALA A 281 -16.30 13.79 -3.80
N THR A 282 -15.86 13.54 -5.03
CA THR A 282 -16.10 12.28 -5.76
C THR A 282 -15.12 11.17 -5.33
N GLY A 283 -15.60 9.93 -5.23
CA GLY A 283 -14.74 8.77 -4.96
C GLY A 283 -13.90 8.37 -6.19
N GLY A 284 -12.71 7.84 -5.96
CA GLY A 284 -11.80 7.43 -7.02
C GLY A 284 -12.31 6.25 -7.83
N THR A 285 -11.98 6.15 -9.11
CA THR A 285 -12.32 4.98 -9.93
C THR A 285 -11.44 3.78 -9.57
N GLY A 286 -12.02 2.58 -9.53
CA GLY A 286 -11.25 1.34 -9.42
C GLY A 286 -10.48 1.03 -10.70
N GLY A 287 -9.28 0.46 -10.55
CA GLY A 287 -8.44 0.03 -11.67
C GLY A 287 -8.99 -1.21 -12.36
N LYS A 288 -8.61 -1.44 -13.61
CA LYS A 288 -9.01 -2.63 -14.38
C LYS A 288 -8.24 -3.87 -13.91
N GLY A 289 -8.85 -5.04 -14.08
CA GLY A 289 -8.12 -6.30 -14.03
C GLY A 289 -7.20 -6.46 -15.25
N GLY A 290 -6.02 -7.01 -15.04
CA GLY A 290 -5.08 -7.35 -16.11
C GLY A 290 -5.59 -8.52 -16.95
N THR A 291 -5.16 -8.57 -18.21
CA THR A 291 -5.54 -9.65 -19.13
C THR A 291 -4.76 -10.93 -18.85
N ALA A 292 -5.30 -12.07 -19.29
CA ALA A 292 -4.62 -13.37 -19.25
C ALA A 292 -4.57 -13.99 -20.65
N THR A 293 -3.42 -14.51 -21.06
CA THR A 293 -3.24 -15.24 -22.32
C THR A 293 -2.41 -16.48 -22.07
N ALA A 294 -2.97 -17.66 -22.33
CA ALA A 294 -2.29 -18.95 -22.16
C ALA A 294 -2.18 -19.69 -23.50
N ALA A 295 -1.17 -20.54 -23.68
CA ALA A 295 -1.01 -21.31 -24.92
C ALA A 295 -1.50 -22.77 -24.79
N GLY A 296 -1.92 -23.35 -25.92
CA GLY A 296 -2.38 -24.75 -26.00
C GLY A 296 -3.64 -25.00 -25.16
N ASP A 297 -3.63 -26.12 -24.43
CA ASP A 297 -4.76 -26.58 -23.61
C ASP A 297 -4.80 -25.93 -22.20
N SER A 298 -3.97 -24.90 -21.99
CA SER A 298 -3.77 -24.23 -20.70
C SER A 298 -4.94 -23.32 -20.29
N THR A 299 -5.03 -23.02 -18.99
CA THR A 299 -6.05 -22.14 -18.41
C THR A 299 -5.62 -20.67 -18.43
N ALA A 300 -6.49 -19.78 -18.92
CA ALA A 300 -6.36 -18.33 -18.79
C ALA A 300 -7.48 -17.77 -17.92
N THR A 301 -7.16 -16.96 -16.92
CA THR A 301 -8.13 -16.30 -16.03
C THR A 301 -7.83 -14.81 -15.92
N GLY A 302 -8.69 -13.96 -16.45
CA GLY A 302 -8.55 -12.50 -16.39
C GLY A 302 -8.70 -11.97 -14.96
N GLY A 303 -8.00 -10.88 -14.65
CA GLY A 303 -8.01 -10.28 -13.32
C GLY A 303 -9.37 -9.65 -12.97
N LYS A 304 -9.74 -9.63 -11.67
CA LYS A 304 -10.91 -8.85 -11.22
C LYS A 304 -10.62 -7.36 -11.38
N GLY A 305 -11.60 -6.58 -11.86
CA GLY A 305 -11.58 -5.13 -11.71
C GLY A 305 -11.64 -4.71 -10.24
N GLY A 306 -10.96 -3.63 -9.91
CA GLY A 306 -10.98 -3.00 -8.60
C GLY A 306 -12.30 -2.28 -8.34
N ASP A 307 -12.74 -2.27 -7.09
CA ASP A 307 -13.98 -1.61 -6.70
C ASP A 307 -13.77 -0.07 -6.65
N GLY A 308 -14.81 0.70 -6.97
CA GLY A 308 -14.78 2.16 -6.94
C GLY A 308 -14.84 2.71 -5.51
N GLY A 309 -14.16 3.82 -5.26
CA GLY A 309 -14.11 4.46 -3.95
C GLY A 309 -15.46 5.10 -3.56
N SER A 310 -15.80 5.02 -2.28
CA SER A 310 -17.02 5.64 -1.74
C SER A 310 -16.90 7.16 -1.61
N ALA A 311 -18.05 7.86 -1.60
CA ALA A 311 -18.14 9.31 -1.51
C ALA A 311 -19.07 9.79 -0.39
N GLY A 312 -18.59 10.76 0.38
CA GLY A 312 -19.37 11.44 1.41
C GLY A 312 -20.32 12.50 0.87
N GLN A 313 -21.42 12.72 1.60
CA GLN A 313 -22.37 13.83 1.36
C GLN A 313 -22.92 13.85 -0.08
N SER A 314 -22.82 14.98 -0.79
CA SER A 314 -23.30 15.15 -2.17
C SER A 314 -22.34 14.59 -3.24
N GLY A 315 -21.21 14.00 -2.85
CA GLY A 315 -20.23 13.44 -3.78
C GLY A 315 -20.77 12.23 -4.53
N GLN A 316 -20.21 11.96 -5.71
CA GLN A 316 -20.54 10.77 -6.52
C GLN A 316 -19.59 9.62 -6.17
N GLY A 317 -20.13 8.42 -6.02
CA GLY A 317 -19.32 7.21 -5.85
C GLY A 317 -18.46 6.95 -7.09
N GLY A 318 -17.25 6.45 -6.87
CA GLY A 318 -16.32 6.09 -7.93
C GLY A 318 -16.81 4.91 -8.74
N LYS A 319 -16.47 4.86 -10.04
CA LYS A 319 -16.84 3.71 -10.88
C LYS A 319 -15.97 2.50 -10.58
N GLY A 320 -16.55 1.32 -10.64
CA GLY A 320 -15.81 0.05 -10.59
C GLY A 320 -15.00 -0.16 -11.88
N GLY A 321 -13.80 -0.73 -11.74
CA GLY A 321 -12.94 -1.09 -12.86
C GLY A 321 -13.47 -2.28 -13.64
N ALA A 322 -13.15 -2.36 -14.93
CA ALA A 322 -13.51 -3.53 -15.74
C ALA A 322 -12.69 -4.77 -15.32
N GLY A 323 -13.28 -5.95 -15.45
CA GLY A 323 -12.53 -7.21 -15.37
C GLY A 323 -11.64 -7.39 -16.60
N GLY A 324 -10.51 -8.07 -16.42
CA GLY A 324 -9.57 -8.37 -17.51
C GLY A 324 -10.08 -9.48 -18.43
N ASP A 325 -9.75 -9.40 -19.71
CA ASP A 325 -10.05 -10.44 -20.69
C ASP A 325 -9.17 -11.68 -20.50
N ALA A 326 -9.65 -12.84 -20.95
CA ALA A 326 -8.91 -14.11 -20.96
C ALA A 326 -8.91 -14.75 -22.35
N ALA A 327 -7.75 -15.24 -22.80
CA ALA A 327 -7.60 -15.94 -24.08
C ALA A 327 -6.76 -17.22 -23.94
N THR A 328 -7.16 -18.31 -24.60
CA THR A 328 -6.32 -19.52 -24.73
C THR A 328 -6.60 -20.26 -26.05
N GLY A 329 -5.70 -21.17 -26.43
CA GLY A 329 -5.71 -21.82 -27.76
C GLY A 329 -6.73 -22.94 -27.91
N ALA A 330 -6.83 -23.82 -26.92
CA ALA A 330 -7.84 -24.89 -26.85
C ALA A 330 -8.24 -25.25 -25.40
N GLY A 331 -7.59 -24.63 -24.40
CA GLY A 331 -7.91 -24.79 -22.99
C GLY A 331 -9.13 -23.99 -22.51
N SER A 332 -9.14 -23.66 -21.22
CA SER A 332 -10.21 -22.87 -20.59
C SER A 332 -9.86 -21.39 -20.47
N ALA A 333 -10.74 -20.49 -20.94
CA ALA A 333 -10.64 -19.05 -20.72
C ALA A 333 -11.77 -18.60 -19.80
N THR A 334 -11.45 -17.92 -18.70
CA THR A 334 -12.42 -17.27 -17.80
C THR A 334 -12.12 -15.78 -17.69
N GLY A 335 -13.00 -14.94 -18.22
CA GLY A 335 -12.89 -13.49 -18.09
C GLY A 335 -13.06 -13.05 -16.63
N GLY A 336 -12.32 -12.01 -16.23
CA GLY A 336 -12.36 -11.46 -14.88
C GLY A 336 -13.69 -10.77 -14.58
N ALA A 337 -14.14 -10.81 -13.32
CA ALA A 337 -15.33 -10.05 -12.93
C ALA A 337 -15.04 -8.54 -12.85
N GLY A 338 -16.03 -7.71 -13.17
CA GLY A 338 -15.96 -6.27 -12.95
C GLY A 338 -15.99 -5.90 -11.47
N GLY A 339 -15.40 -4.75 -11.14
CA GLY A 339 -15.47 -4.14 -9.81
C GLY A 339 -16.82 -3.50 -9.54
N HIS A 340 -17.21 -3.44 -8.27
CA HIS A 340 -18.39 -2.73 -7.80
C HIS A 340 -18.20 -1.21 -7.93
N GLY A 341 -19.29 -0.48 -8.16
CA GLY A 341 -19.26 0.97 -8.01
C GLY A 341 -19.31 1.38 -6.54
N GLY A 342 -18.66 2.49 -6.18
CA GLY A 342 -18.64 3.02 -4.82
C GLY A 342 -19.96 3.67 -4.42
N ASP A 343 -20.23 3.71 -3.11
CA ASP A 343 -21.48 4.25 -2.56
C ASP A 343 -21.42 5.78 -2.35
N SER A 344 -22.58 6.44 -2.39
CA SER A 344 -22.77 7.84 -1.99
C SER A 344 -23.64 7.95 -0.74
N THR A 345 -23.11 8.53 0.34
CA THR A 345 -23.76 8.47 1.67
C THR A 345 -24.68 9.64 2.04
N GLY A 346 -24.71 10.73 1.28
CA GLY A 346 -25.48 11.94 1.64
C GLY A 346 -26.88 12.05 1.06
N LEU A 347 -27.31 13.30 0.82
CA LEU A 347 -28.67 13.59 0.35
C LEU A 347 -28.84 13.37 -1.15
N THR A 348 -27.93 13.87 -1.99
CA THR A 348 -28.10 13.94 -3.45
C THR A 348 -27.01 13.24 -4.26
N GLY A 349 -25.99 12.66 -3.61
CA GLY A 349 -24.90 11.96 -4.29
C GLY A 349 -25.39 10.73 -5.07
N LYS A 350 -24.76 10.42 -6.20
CA LYS A 350 -25.09 9.23 -7.01
C LYS A 350 -24.05 8.15 -6.80
N GLY A 351 -24.51 6.91 -6.58
CA GLY A 351 -23.61 5.76 -6.53
C GLY A 351 -22.87 5.58 -7.86
N GLY A 352 -21.66 5.04 -7.80
CA GLY A 352 -20.83 4.79 -8.97
C GLY A 352 -21.34 3.61 -9.79
N ASP A 353 -21.11 3.63 -11.11
CA ASP A 353 -21.43 2.49 -11.97
C ASP A 353 -20.49 1.31 -11.67
N GLY A 354 -21.02 0.08 -11.72
CA GLY A 354 -20.23 -1.14 -11.69
C GLY A 354 -19.47 -1.36 -13.01
N GLY A 355 -18.27 -1.90 -12.91
CA GLY A 355 -17.42 -2.22 -14.06
C GLY A 355 -17.94 -3.43 -14.85
N ASN A 356 -17.68 -3.47 -16.16
CA ASN A 356 -18.03 -4.64 -16.98
C ASN A 356 -17.15 -5.85 -16.61
N GLY A 357 -17.67 -7.06 -16.80
CA GLY A 357 -16.86 -8.28 -16.80
C GLY A 357 -16.00 -8.38 -18.07
N GLY A 358 -14.82 -8.97 -17.93
CA GLY A 358 -13.93 -9.28 -19.05
C GLY A 358 -14.45 -10.43 -19.89
N ASN A 359 -14.04 -10.48 -21.15
CA ASN A 359 -14.43 -11.49 -22.11
C ASN A 359 -13.56 -12.75 -21.99
N ALA A 360 -14.03 -13.84 -22.58
CA ALA A 360 -13.29 -15.09 -22.71
C ALA A 360 -13.30 -15.57 -24.17
N THR A 361 -12.11 -15.80 -24.72
CA THR A 361 -11.90 -16.27 -26.10
C THR A 361 -11.12 -17.58 -26.09
N THR A 362 -11.75 -18.68 -26.51
CA THR A 362 -11.08 -19.97 -26.74
C THR A 362 -11.99 -20.93 -27.52
N PRO A 363 -11.44 -21.67 -28.51
CA PRO A 363 -12.09 -22.84 -29.10
C PRO A 363 -12.48 -23.94 -28.10
N GLY A 364 -11.90 -23.93 -26.89
CA GLY A 364 -12.21 -24.82 -25.78
C GLY A 364 -13.35 -24.31 -24.88
N THR A 365 -13.08 -24.17 -23.58
CA THR A 365 -14.10 -23.78 -22.59
C THR A 365 -14.04 -22.28 -22.29
N ALA A 366 -14.90 -21.49 -22.92
CA ALA A 366 -14.99 -20.04 -22.70
C ALA A 366 -16.06 -19.67 -21.65
N LYS A 367 -15.73 -18.79 -20.70
CA LYS A 367 -16.66 -18.20 -19.74
C LYS A 367 -16.38 -16.71 -19.52
N GLY A 368 -17.28 -15.83 -19.98
CA GLY A 368 -17.21 -14.40 -19.69
C GLY A 368 -17.34 -14.09 -18.20
N GLY A 369 -16.70 -13.00 -17.77
CA GLY A 369 -16.75 -12.51 -16.40
C GLY A 369 -18.10 -11.88 -16.04
N ALA A 370 -18.44 -11.89 -14.75
CA ALA A 370 -19.62 -11.19 -14.25
C ALA A 370 -19.42 -9.67 -14.29
N GLY A 371 -20.48 -8.90 -14.58
CA GLY A 371 -20.47 -7.46 -14.37
C GLY A 371 -20.55 -7.10 -12.87
N GLY A 372 -19.90 -6.00 -12.49
CA GLY A 372 -19.96 -5.47 -11.13
C GLY A 372 -21.31 -4.83 -10.81
N ILE A 373 -21.68 -4.84 -9.53
CA ILE A 373 -22.91 -4.18 -9.04
C ILE A 373 -22.65 -2.67 -8.92
N GLY A 374 -23.60 -1.83 -9.33
CA GLY A 374 -23.53 -0.39 -9.13
C GLY A 374 -23.74 0.00 -7.66
N GLY A 375 -23.06 1.06 -7.22
CA GLY A 375 -23.13 1.55 -5.84
C GLY A 375 -24.47 2.19 -5.49
N ALA A 376 -24.77 2.27 -4.20
CA ALA A 376 -25.95 2.94 -3.67
C ALA A 376 -25.85 4.47 -3.80
N GLY A 377 -26.97 5.09 -4.17
CA GLY A 377 -27.11 6.55 -4.14
C GLY A 377 -27.48 7.07 -2.76
N GLY A 378 -27.34 8.39 -2.59
CA GLY A 378 -27.87 9.11 -1.43
C GLY A 378 -29.40 9.08 -1.36
N LYS A 379 -29.99 9.63 -0.29
CA LYS A 379 -31.45 9.52 0.00
C LYS A 379 -32.39 10.04 -1.10
N LEU A 380 -31.94 11.00 -1.90
CA LEU A 380 -32.59 11.54 -3.11
C LEU A 380 -31.72 11.34 -4.37
N GLY A 381 -30.59 10.63 -4.21
CA GLY A 381 -29.70 10.27 -5.30
C GLY A 381 -30.21 9.06 -6.09
N HIS A 382 -29.42 8.63 -7.05
CA HIS A 382 -29.68 7.41 -7.81
C HIS A 382 -28.53 6.43 -7.60
N ASN A 383 -28.85 5.14 -7.57
CA ASN A 383 -27.85 4.08 -7.59
C ASN A 383 -27.13 4.10 -8.95
N GLY A 384 -25.87 3.66 -8.96
CA GLY A 384 -25.14 3.45 -10.20
C GLY A 384 -25.70 2.27 -11.00
N ALA A 385 -25.39 2.22 -12.29
CA ALA A 385 -25.78 1.10 -13.13
C ALA A 385 -24.92 -0.14 -12.81
N ASN A 386 -25.50 -1.34 -12.95
CA ASN A 386 -24.71 -2.57 -12.96
C ASN A 386 -23.89 -2.66 -14.26
N GLY A 387 -22.65 -3.13 -14.15
CA GLY A 387 -21.82 -3.47 -15.29
C GLY A 387 -22.38 -4.65 -16.08
N LYS A 388 -22.02 -4.72 -17.36
CA LYS A 388 -22.41 -5.83 -18.24
C LYS A 388 -21.54 -7.06 -17.98
N PRO A 389 -22.07 -8.29 -18.03
CA PRO A 389 -21.24 -9.49 -18.15
C PRO A 389 -20.39 -9.45 -19.43
N GLY A 390 -19.20 -10.03 -19.40
CA GLY A 390 -18.37 -10.23 -20.57
C GLY A 390 -18.90 -11.37 -21.45
N SER A 391 -18.51 -11.37 -22.73
CA SER A 391 -18.88 -12.45 -23.66
C SER A 391 -17.98 -13.68 -23.51
N ALA A 392 -18.52 -14.85 -23.85
CA ALA A 392 -17.75 -16.05 -24.17
C ALA A 392 -17.77 -16.24 -25.69
N SER A 393 -16.64 -16.58 -26.30
CA SER A 393 -16.54 -16.80 -27.74
C SER A 393 -15.45 -17.84 -28.07
N PRO A 394 -15.58 -18.56 -29.19
CA PRO A 394 -14.47 -19.31 -29.80
C PRO A 394 -13.29 -18.40 -30.13
#